data_AF-A0A225W5K0-F1
#
_entry.id   AF-A0A225W5K0-F1
#
_cell.length_a   1.000
_cell.length_b   1.000
_cell.length_c   1.000
_cell.angle_alpha   90.00
_cell.angle_beta   90.00
_cell.angle_gamma   90.00
#
_symmetry.space_group_name_H-M   'P 1'
#
loop_
_entity.id
_entity.type
_entity.pdbx_description
1 polymer ?
#
loop_
_entity_poly.entity_id
_entity_poly.type
_entity_poly.pdbx_seq_one_letter_code
_entity_poly.pdbx_strand_id
1 'polypeptide(L)'
;MGRVERSFTIKQKREALALAERVGVTRAGKRLNIARPTIYDWRKQAEDIWSFKGHSTSKTLKGQGRKEIFPGVSDLVTYMKDVRREESVLSTAGMIEFMWPTHPEWMSSYVSRVSEGGGALERMVQRIANR
;
A
#
# COMPACT_ATOMS: atom_id res chain seq x y z
N MET A 1 23.64 -12.09 -10.02
CA MET A 1 23.78 -11.02 -8.99
C MET A 1 22.39 -10.54 -8.62
N GLY A 2 21.96 -10.72 -7.35
CA GLY A 2 20.66 -10.24 -6.88
C GLY A 2 20.60 -8.71 -6.84
N ARG A 3 19.43 -8.14 -7.14
CA ARG A 3 19.17 -6.70 -6.99
C ARG A 3 19.26 -6.35 -5.51
N VAL A 4 20.32 -5.66 -5.10
CA VAL A 4 20.42 -5.13 -3.74
C VAL A 4 19.43 -3.99 -3.61
N GLU A 5 18.32 -4.22 -2.89
CA GLU A 5 17.36 -3.19 -2.57
C GLU A 5 17.97 -2.20 -1.56
N ARG A 6 18.40 -1.05 -2.06
CA ARG A 6 18.83 0.07 -1.22
C ARG A 6 17.62 0.90 -0.84
N SER A 7 17.39 1.04 0.46
CA SER A 7 16.34 1.91 0.98
C SER A 7 16.92 3.29 1.29
N PHE A 8 16.33 4.33 0.69
CA PHE A 8 16.77 5.72 0.83
C PHE A 8 15.74 6.53 1.62
N THR A 9 16.23 7.31 2.57
CA THR A 9 15.41 8.23 3.36
C THR A 9 14.98 9.44 2.52
N ILE A 10 13.89 10.12 2.90
CA ILE A 10 13.45 11.36 2.25
C ILE A 10 14.57 12.42 2.25
N LYS A 11 15.37 12.50 3.33
CA LYS A 11 16.55 13.36 3.38
C LYS A 11 17.54 13.07 2.25
N GLN A 12 17.91 11.80 2.07
CA GLN A 12 18.83 11.37 1.00
C GLN A 12 18.25 11.61 -0.39
N LYS A 13 16.93 11.43 -0.56
CA LYS A 13 16.25 11.74 -1.84
C LYS A 13 16.34 13.23 -2.16
N ARG A 14 16.06 14.11 -1.19
CA ARG A 14 16.16 15.57 -1.35
C ARG A 14 17.59 16.01 -1.67
N GLU A 15 18.57 15.46 -0.96
CA GLU A 15 20.00 15.72 -1.23
C GLU A 15 20.40 15.31 -2.64
N ALA A 16 19.96 14.12 -3.09
CA ALA A 16 20.23 13.64 -4.44
C ALA A 16 19.59 14.52 -5.52
N LEU A 17 18.36 14.99 -5.30
CA LEU A 17 17.67 15.91 -6.21
C LEU A 17 18.37 17.28 -6.28
N ALA A 18 18.69 17.88 -5.13
CA ALA A 18 19.40 19.15 -5.07
C ALA A 18 20.79 19.08 -5.72
N LEU A 19 21.52 17.97 -5.54
CA LEU A 19 22.79 17.76 -6.21
C LEU A 19 22.62 17.55 -7.71
N ALA A 20 21.59 16.80 -8.13
CA ALA A 20 21.29 16.57 -9.54
C ALA A 20 20.89 17.84 -10.30
N GLU A 21 20.27 18.82 -9.64
CA GLU A 21 20.02 20.15 -10.22
C GLU A 21 21.31 20.93 -10.47
N ARG A 22 22.28 20.85 -9.54
CA ARG A 22 23.55 21.59 -9.66
C ARG A 22 24.54 20.99 -10.64
N VAL A 23 24.72 19.67 -10.63
CA VAL A 23 25.80 18.99 -11.37
C VAL A 23 25.30 17.98 -12.41
N GLY A 24 23.99 17.80 -12.52
CA GLY A 24 23.37 16.80 -13.38
C GLY A 24 23.28 15.40 -12.73
N VAL A 25 22.27 14.64 -13.15
CA VAL A 25 21.93 13.31 -12.62
C VAL A 25 23.10 12.33 -12.63
N THR A 26 23.87 12.30 -13.72
CA THR A 26 25.00 11.37 -13.88
C THR A 26 26.13 11.64 -12.87
N ARG A 27 26.47 12.91 -12.63
CA ARG A 27 27.52 13.28 -11.67
C ARG A 27 27.01 13.11 -10.23
N ALA A 28 25.75 13.45 -9.96
CA ALA A 28 25.12 13.24 -8.67
C ALA A 28 25.07 11.75 -8.27
N GLY A 29 24.66 10.88 -9.21
CA GLY A 29 24.64 9.44 -8.98
C GLY A 29 26.01 8.84 -8.67
N LYS A 30 27.06 9.28 -9.38
CA LYS A 30 28.44 8.88 -9.08
C LYS A 30 28.88 9.33 -7.68
N ARG A 31 28.62 10.59 -7.31
CA ARG A 31 29.02 11.15 -6.01
C ARG A 31 28.31 10.49 -4.83
N LEU A 32 27.02 10.17 -4.97
CA LEU A 32 26.20 9.60 -3.91
C LEU A 32 26.13 8.07 -3.95
N ASN A 33 26.79 7.43 -4.92
CA ASN A 33 26.68 5.98 -5.17
C ASN A 33 25.22 5.52 -5.36
N ILE A 34 24.44 6.32 -6.09
CA ILE A 34 23.02 6.05 -6.40
C ILE A 34 22.90 5.81 -7.90
N ALA A 35 22.16 4.77 -8.28
CA ALA A 35 21.95 4.44 -9.67
C ALA A 35 21.21 5.59 -10.39
N ARG A 36 21.66 5.92 -11.61
CA ARG A 36 21.05 6.99 -12.43
C ARG A 36 19.52 6.81 -12.59
N PRO A 37 18.99 5.60 -12.89
CA PRO A 37 17.55 5.39 -13.01
C PRO A 37 16.78 5.78 -11.74
N THR A 38 17.33 5.49 -10.56
CA THR A 38 16.72 5.83 -9.27
C THR A 38 16.54 7.34 -9.08
N ILE A 39 17.54 8.15 -9.48
CA ILE A 39 17.44 9.61 -9.40
C ILE A 39 16.43 10.15 -10.44
N TYR A 40 16.33 9.53 -11.61
CA TYR A 40 15.29 9.88 -12.60
C TYR A 40 13.88 9.59 -12.07
N ASP A 41 13.67 8.43 -11.43
CA ASP A 41 12.38 8.09 -10.82
C ASP A 41 12.01 9.07 -9.71
N TRP A 42 12.97 9.48 -8.87
CA TRP A 42 12.73 10.51 -7.87
C TRP A 42 12.45 11.89 -8.46
N ARG A 43 13.01 12.23 -9.62
CA ARG A 43 12.64 13.48 -10.32
C ARG A 43 11.18 13.50 -10.73
N LYS A 44 10.61 12.35 -11.14
CA LYS A 44 9.17 12.23 -11.43
C LYS A 44 8.30 12.41 -10.19
N GLN A 45 8.85 12.12 -9.01
CA GLN A 45 8.17 12.26 -7.71
C GLN A 45 8.69 13.47 -6.91
N ALA A 46 9.33 14.45 -7.58
CA ALA A 46 10.03 15.52 -6.88
C ALA A 46 9.09 16.37 -6.03
N GLU A 47 7.90 16.71 -6.55
CA GLU A 47 6.90 17.48 -5.82
C GLU A 47 6.46 16.77 -4.52
N ASP A 48 6.19 15.47 -4.57
CA ASP A 48 5.83 14.68 -3.39
C ASP A 48 7.00 14.62 -2.38
N ILE A 49 8.23 14.44 -2.87
CA ILE A 49 9.44 14.38 -2.03
C ILE A 49 9.69 15.71 -1.32
N TRP A 50 9.49 16.84 -1.99
CA TRP A 50 9.68 18.18 -1.41
C TRP A 50 8.53 18.56 -0.47
N SER A 51 7.29 18.25 -0.84
CA SER A 51 6.09 18.56 -0.03
C SER A 51 5.89 17.62 1.17
N PHE A 52 6.62 16.51 1.25
CA PHE A 52 6.51 15.56 2.37
C PHE A 52 6.76 16.23 3.74
N LYS A 53 5.72 16.25 4.58
CA LYS A 53 5.72 16.85 5.92
C LYS A 53 6.10 15.88 7.05
N GLY A 54 6.30 14.59 6.74
CA GLY A 54 6.68 13.59 7.72
C GLY A 54 8.16 13.66 8.11
N HIS A 55 8.59 12.75 8.98
CA HIS A 55 9.96 12.71 9.46
C HIS A 55 10.98 12.39 8.34
N SER A 56 12.08 13.15 8.28
CA SER A 56 13.05 13.11 7.18
C SER A 56 13.81 11.79 7.04
N THR A 57 13.87 10.97 8.09
CA THR A 57 14.46 9.62 8.03
C THR A 57 13.47 8.57 7.49
N SER A 58 12.21 8.94 7.24
CA SER A 58 11.23 8.07 6.58
C SER A 58 11.77 7.63 5.23
N LYS A 59 11.58 6.35 4.90
CA LYS A 59 11.98 5.77 3.59
C LYS A 59 10.86 5.86 2.56
N THR A 60 9.62 5.98 3.03
CA THR A 60 8.41 6.12 2.21
C THR A 60 7.86 7.54 2.32
N LEU A 61 7.13 7.97 1.30
CA LEU A 61 6.41 9.25 1.30
C LEU A 61 5.15 9.24 2.18
N LYS A 62 4.91 8.13 2.91
CA LYS A 62 3.65 7.80 3.62
C LYS A 62 2.42 8.09 2.71
N GLY A 63 1.19 7.92 3.18
CA GLY A 63 -0.01 8.24 2.36
C GLY A 63 -0.39 7.22 1.28
N GLN A 64 0.49 6.32 0.85
CA GLN A 64 0.09 5.07 0.18
C GLN A 64 -0.48 4.09 1.21
N GLY A 65 -1.52 4.49 1.95
CA GLY A 65 -2.24 3.58 2.83
C GLY A 65 -2.50 2.24 2.12
N ARG A 66 -2.59 1.15 2.90
CA ARG A 66 -2.89 -0.16 2.32
C ARG A 66 -4.13 -0.02 1.45
N LYS A 67 -4.00 -0.24 0.14
CA LYS A 67 -5.15 -0.22 -0.77
C LYS A 67 -6.14 -1.24 -0.24
N GLU A 68 -7.32 -0.76 0.16
CA GLU A 68 -8.37 -1.64 0.65
C GLU A 68 -8.77 -2.55 -0.51
N ILE A 69 -8.71 -3.87 -0.28
CA ILE A 69 -9.01 -4.87 -1.32
C ILE A 69 -10.50 -4.82 -1.63
N PHE A 70 -11.31 -4.53 -0.62
CA PHE A 70 -12.75 -4.46 -0.67
C PHE A 70 -13.21 -3.01 -0.49
N PRO A 71 -14.16 -2.49 -1.29
CA PRO A 71 -14.68 -1.12 -1.14
C PRO A 71 -15.44 -0.91 0.17
N GLY A 72 -16.10 -1.94 0.69
CA GLY A 72 -16.94 -1.89 1.89
C GLY A 72 -16.23 -2.30 3.18
N VAL A 73 -14.91 -2.06 3.31
CA VAL A 73 -14.17 -2.50 4.52
C VAL A 73 -14.73 -1.87 5.79
N SER A 74 -15.17 -0.62 5.74
CA SER A 74 -15.78 0.04 6.89
C SER A 74 -17.04 -0.66 7.38
N ASP A 75 -17.92 -1.06 6.46
CA ASP A 75 -19.19 -1.71 6.78
C ASP A 75 -18.94 -3.10 7.35
N LEU A 76 -18.02 -3.85 6.74
CA LEU A 76 -17.62 -5.16 7.24
C LEU A 76 -16.97 -5.08 8.63
N VAL A 77 -16.11 -4.08 8.88
CA VAL A 77 -15.50 -3.87 10.19
C VAL A 77 -16.54 -3.48 11.25
N THR A 78 -17.58 -2.74 10.87
CA THR A 78 -18.69 -2.39 11.75
C THR A 78 -19.47 -3.64 12.13
N TYR A 79 -19.87 -4.45 11.15
CA TYR A 79 -20.50 -5.75 11.37
C TYR A 79 -19.66 -6.64 12.30
N MET A 80 -18.34 -6.74 12.08
CA MET A 80 -17.47 -7.54 12.94
C MET A 80 -17.48 -7.06 14.40
N LYS A 81 -17.54 -5.75 14.63
CA LYS A 81 -17.58 -5.18 15.97
C LYS A 81 -18.93 -5.45 16.64
N ASP A 82 -20.02 -5.35 15.89
CA ASP A 82 -21.37 -5.61 16.39
C ASP A 82 -21.52 -7.09 16.80
N VAL A 83 -21.10 -8.03 15.94
CA VAL A 83 -21.09 -9.47 16.25
C VAL A 83 -20.27 -9.77 17.53
N ARG A 84 -19.10 -9.13 17.67
CA ARG A 84 -18.26 -9.28 18.87
C ARG A 84 -18.90 -8.65 20.11
N ARG A 85 -19.63 -7.54 19.96
CA ARG A 85 -20.35 -6.87 21.05
C ARG A 85 -21.53 -7.70 21.54
N GLU A 86 -22.13 -8.49 20.67
CA GLU A 86 -23.20 -9.44 20.95
C GLU A 86 -22.68 -10.79 21.49
N GLU A 87 -21.40 -10.88 21.86
CA GLU A 87 -20.71 -12.10 22.32
C GLU A 87 -20.82 -13.30 21.35
N SER A 88 -21.10 -13.03 20.08
CA SER A 88 -21.28 -14.04 19.05
C SER A 88 -19.95 -14.39 18.37
N VAL A 89 -19.86 -15.62 17.86
CA VAL A 89 -18.66 -16.11 17.16
C VAL A 89 -18.57 -15.47 15.77
N LEU A 90 -17.56 -14.63 15.57
CA LEU A 90 -17.26 -14.08 14.25
C LEU A 90 -16.63 -15.15 13.35
N SER A 91 -17.37 -15.61 12.35
CA SER A 91 -16.88 -16.58 11.36
C SER A 91 -16.57 -15.93 10.01
N THR A 92 -15.63 -16.51 9.25
CA THR A 92 -15.34 -16.07 7.88
C THR A 92 -16.54 -16.24 6.95
N ALA A 93 -17.34 -17.29 7.15
CA ALA A 93 -18.58 -17.51 6.42
C ALA A 93 -19.60 -16.40 6.67
N GLY A 94 -19.85 -16.03 7.92
CA GLY A 94 -20.79 -14.94 8.28
C GLY A 94 -20.34 -13.58 7.73
N MET A 95 -19.03 -13.33 7.71
CA MET A 95 -18.47 -12.14 7.05
C MET A 95 -18.73 -12.14 5.54
N ILE A 96 -18.59 -13.28 4.85
CA ILE A 96 -18.87 -13.42 3.41
C ILE A 96 -20.37 -13.26 3.14
N GLU A 97 -21.23 -13.88 3.96
CA GLU A 97 -22.69 -13.76 3.89
C GLU A 97 -23.15 -12.32 4.08
N PHE A 98 -22.51 -11.54 4.97
CA PHE A 98 -22.76 -10.11 5.11
C PHE A 98 -22.33 -9.31 3.87
N MET A 99 -21.24 -9.69 3.22
CA MET A 99 -20.70 -8.96 2.05
C MET A 99 -21.56 -9.09 0.79
N TRP A 100 -22.20 -10.24 0.56
CA TRP A 100 -23.02 -10.50 -0.63
C TRP A 100 -24.19 -9.51 -0.82
N PRO A 101 -25.05 -9.25 0.18
CA PRO A 101 -26.12 -8.27 0.05
C PRO A 101 -25.61 -6.82 0.05
N THR A 102 -24.52 -6.52 0.76
CA THR A 102 -23.99 -5.15 0.86
C THR A 102 -23.26 -4.72 -0.43
N HIS A 103 -22.55 -5.64 -1.10
CA HIS A 103 -21.78 -5.35 -2.31
C HIS A 103 -21.85 -6.46 -3.39
N PRO A 104 -23.03 -6.78 -3.94
CA PRO A 104 -23.24 -7.92 -4.83
C PRO A 104 -22.46 -7.83 -6.15
N GLU A 105 -22.40 -6.65 -6.74
CA GLU A 105 -21.66 -6.40 -8.00
C GLU A 105 -20.16 -6.60 -7.82
N TRP A 106 -19.63 -6.11 -6.71
CA TRP A 106 -18.22 -6.26 -6.40
C TRP A 106 -17.88 -7.73 -6.12
N MET A 107 -18.72 -8.43 -5.34
CA MET A 107 -18.52 -9.85 -5.02
C MET A 107 -18.52 -10.71 -6.30
N SER A 108 -19.48 -10.48 -7.20
CA SER A 108 -19.58 -11.18 -8.49
C SER A 108 -18.37 -10.91 -9.38
N SER A 109 -17.94 -9.65 -9.47
CA SER A 109 -16.73 -9.28 -10.22
C SER A 109 -15.44 -9.85 -9.62
N TYR A 110 -15.35 -9.92 -8.29
CA TYR A 110 -14.16 -10.44 -7.61
C TYR A 110 -14.03 -11.95 -7.78
N VAL A 111 -15.11 -12.71 -7.53
CA VAL A 111 -15.11 -14.17 -7.67
C VAL A 111 -14.82 -14.60 -9.11
N SER A 112 -15.37 -13.91 -10.10
CA SER A 112 -15.12 -14.21 -11.52
C SER A 112 -13.67 -13.97 -11.96
N ARG A 113 -12.93 -13.11 -11.27
CA ARG A 113 -11.52 -12.79 -11.58
C ARG A 113 -10.52 -13.71 -10.91
N VAL A 114 -10.90 -14.37 -9.82
CA VAL A 114 -9.98 -15.19 -9.04
C VAL A 114 -10.13 -16.66 -9.40
N SER A 115 -9.08 -17.25 -9.97
CA SER A 115 -9.08 -18.68 -10.36
C SER A 115 -9.18 -19.64 -9.17
N GLU A 116 -8.93 -19.16 -7.94
CA GLU A 116 -9.00 -19.93 -6.69
C GLU A 116 -10.40 -19.92 -6.02
N GLY A 117 -11.43 -19.33 -6.65
CA GLY A 117 -12.81 -19.38 -6.17
C GLY A 117 -12.98 -18.88 -4.72
N GLY A 118 -13.75 -19.63 -3.92
CA GLY A 118 -14.10 -19.27 -2.53
C GLY A 118 -12.91 -19.09 -1.57
N GLY A 119 -11.80 -19.79 -1.79
CA GLY A 119 -10.63 -19.71 -0.91
C GLY A 119 -9.93 -18.34 -0.92
N ALA A 120 -10.05 -17.58 -2.01
CA ALA A 120 -9.50 -16.23 -2.07
C ALA A 120 -10.32 -15.22 -1.27
N LEU A 121 -11.65 -15.38 -1.24
CA LEU A 121 -12.54 -14.57 -0.41
C LEU A 121 -12.26 -14.80 1.07
N GLU A 122 -12.15 -16.06 1.49
CA GLU A 122 -11.84 -16.40 2.89
C GLU A 122 -10.53 -15.74 3.35
N ARG A 123 -9.45 -15.84 2.55
CA ARG A 123 -8.17 -15.20 2.85
C ARG A 123 -8.28 -13.68 2.93
N MET A 124 -9.08 -13.07 2.06
CA MET A 124 -9.30 -11.62 2.09
C MET A 124 -10.00 -11.21 3.39
N VAL A 125 -11.07 -11.91 3.75
CA VAL A 125 -11.87 -11.66 4.95
C VAL A 125 -11.04 -11.86 6.21
N GLN A 126 -10.22 -12.90 6.28
CA GLN A 126 -9.26 -13.12 7.38
C GLN A 126 -8.25 -11.97 7.52
N ARG A 127 -7.75 -11.43 6.40
CA ARG A 127 -6.83 -10.27 6.43
C ARG A 127 -7.50 -9.01 6.95
N ILE A 128 -8.81 -8.85 6.75
CA ILE A 128 -9.61 -7.75 7.30
C ILE A 128 -9.88 -8.00 8.79
N ALA A 129 -10.14 -9.26 9.18
CA ALA A 129 -10.41 -9.64 10.56
C ALA A 129 -9.21 -9.46 11.51
N ASN A 130 -8.00 -9.68 10.99
CA ASN A 130 -6.73 -9.51 11.70
C ASN A 130 -6.17 -8.07 11.62
N ARG A 131 -6.99 -7.09 11.23
CA ARG A 131 -6.65 -5.66 11.23
C ARG A 131 -6.67 -5.10 12.66
#